data_AF-A0A1G2KI44-F1
#
_entry.id   AF-A0A1G2KI44-F1
#
_cell.length_a   1.000
_cell.length_b   1.000
_cell.length_c   1.000
_cell.angle_alpha   90.00
_cell.angle_beta   90.00
_cell.angle_gamma   90.00
#
_symmetry.space_group_name_H-M   'P 1'
#
loop_
_entity.id
_entity.type
_entity.pdbx_description
1 polymer ?
#
loop_
_entity_poly.entity_id
_entity_poly.type
_entity_poly.pdbx_seq_one_letter_code
_entity_poly.pdbx_strand_id
1 'polypeptide(L)'
;MNWLFISVVAQIVLGTSAVFDKILLRRGFFDPISYTFWSAILGLSAFVLVPFGSLAAPLEIIFIALLGGVFFIIATYFFFLALKLGEASVALPIIGGLAPISTLIFASIFLDGHLSGGQLAGFLLLVFGGIFFLGAERREVRPVLFLVAFSSAVLFGISNVLTKIVFDASSFVAGLVWVRVGGAFAMTVPLFSPSFRGKIAASLHAGEVKHRFLYVLNRVYSAGGILLLSAALFLAYPALVDASSSLKYVVIVVAAWLMLQERFHGRVLVFKIVGIFLIVGGLAGLALVEYARSIPVDSARNIGWGVTFSQKFSEQLGLDWQKNFDAILTDLKPKKIRLVAYWDEIEKWRGVYDFSDLDWLLLRSRNVDAEVIFVIGMKVPRWPECFIPSWVDPLAPEEREDALREYMRMVVERYKKNPEIKIWQVENEPYLAFGECPDRPDGFLEKEIALVKSIDPSRPVLVTDGGEFGDWYRAVMAGDVFGTTMYRKVYPRFLGPIFGVIEYPIAPSFFPFKEKLVRFLTGERDKLFLAVELQGEAWGEAELHLLPLEEQFAIFPPEYFQETIEYARETGFDEYYLWGAEWWYWLKEKQNKPE
;
A
#
# COMPACT_ATOMS: atom_id res chain seq x y z
N MET A 1 -12.74 2.58 -14.30
CA MET A 1 -11.84 3.04 -15.38
C MET A 1 -10.45 3.25 -14.78
N ASN A 2 -9.40 2.74 -15.40
CA ASN A 2 -8.04 2.80 -14.84
C ASN A 2 -7.44 4.21 -15.05
N TRP A 3 -7.47 5.04 -14.01
CA TRP A 3 -6.94 6.41 -14.02
C TRP A 3 -5.46 6.45 -14.42
N LEU A 4 -4.68 5.43 -14.05
CA LEU A 4 -3.24 5.35 -14.29
C LEU A 4 -2.97 5.22 -15.80
N PHE A 5 -3.75 4.38 -16.50
CA PHE A 5 -3.65 4.26 -17.95
C PHE A 5 -4.00 5.58 -18.65
N ILE A 6 -5.09 6.23 -18.25
CA ILE A 6 -5.50 7.55 -18.78
C ILE A 6 -4.38 8.56 -18.57
N SER A 7 -3.78 8.57 -17.37
CA SER A 7 -2.68 9.47 -17.04
C SER A 7 -1.45 9.19 -17.90
N VAL A 8 -1.02 7.94 -18.06
CA VAL A 8 0.11 7.55 -18.91
C VAL A 8 -0.06 8.08 -20.34
N VAL A 9 -1.24 7.88 -20.94
CA VAL A 9 -1.53 8.41 -22.29
C VAL A 9 -1.48 9.94 -22.30
N ALA A 10 -2.06 10.60 -21.28
CA ALA A 10 -1.99 12.05 -21.14
C ALA A 10 -0.54 12.55 -21.09
N GLN A 11 0.34 11.90 -20.32
CA GLN A 11 1.74 12.33 -20.19
C GLN A 11 2.54 12.10 -21.47
N ILE A 12 2.24 11.07 -22.25
CA ILE A 12 2.84 10.86 -23.58
C ILE A 12 2.47 12.00 -24.53
N VAL A 13 1.18 12.37 -24.57
CA VAL A 13 0.69 13.47 -25.39
C VAL A 13 1.30 14.81 -24.96
N LEU A 14 1.28 15.11 -23.66
CA LEU A 14 1.81 16.36 -23.13
C LEU A 14 3.34 16.45 -23.24
N GLY A 15 4.05 15.34 -23.04
CA GLY A 15 5.51 15.27 -23.17
C GLY A 15 5.96 15.53 -24.61
N THR A 16 5.32 14.88 -25.58
CA THR A 16 5.60 15.12 -27.02
C THR A 16 5.24 16.54 -27.43
N SER A 17 4.11 17.08 -26.98
CA SER A 17 3.71 18.47 -27.22
C SER A 17 4.74 19.48 -26.67
N ALA A 18 5.31 19.23 -25.49
CA ALA A 18 6.32 20.10 -24.88
C ALA A 18 7.63 20.15 -25.71
N VAL A 19 8.00 19.05 -26.38
CA VAL A 19 9.14 19.04 -27.31
C VAL A 19 8.88 19.97 -28.49
N PHE A 20 7.67 19.92 -29.08
CA PHE A 20 7.28 20.84 -30.15
C PHE A 20 7.23 22.30 -29.69
N ASP A 21 6.75 22.57 -28.47
CA ASP A 21 6.74 23.92 -27.90
C ASP A 21 8.14 24.50 -27.77
N LYS A 22 9.12 23.71 -27.30
CA LYS A 22 10.52 24.16 -27.24
C LYS A 22 11.07 24.51 -28.63
N ILE A 23 10.75 23.72 -29.65
CA ILE A 23 11.20 23.98 -31.03
C ILE A 23 10.62 25.31 -31.55
N LEU A 24 9.35 25.59 -31.26
CA LEU A 24 8.68 26.83 -31.67
C LEU A 24 9.19 28.05 -30.89
N LEU A 25 9.42 27.94 -29.58
CA LEU A 25 9.90 29.03 -28.73
C LEU A 25 11.36 29.43 -29.03
N ARG A 26 12.26 28.46 -29.29
CA ARG A 26 13.68 28.73 -29.57
C ARG A 26 13.90 29.56 -30.84
N ARG A 27 12.99 29.47 -31.81
CA ARG A 27 13.08 30.25 -33.06
C ARG A 27 12.62 31.71 -32.91
N GLY A 28 12.25 32.14 -31.71
CA GLY A 28 11.94 33.54 -31.40
C GLY A 28 10.61 34.04 -31.94
N PHE A 29 9.76 33.16 -32.48
CA PHE A 29 8.51 33.55 -33.14
C PHE A 29 7.42 34.02 -32.16
N PHE A 30 7.46 33.58 -30.90
CA PHE A 30 6.44 33.91 -29.90
C PHE A 30 7.05 34.24 -28.53
N ASP A 31 6.53 35.29 -27.89
CA ASP A 31 6.82 35.62 -26.49
C ASP A 31 6.03 34.70 -25.54
N PRO A 32 6.58 34.26 -24.38
CA PRO A 32 5.87 33.39 -23.44
C PRO A 32 4.50 33.92 -23.03
N ILE A 33 4.39 35.24 -22.90
CA ILE A 33 3.14 35.93 -22.62
C ILE A 33 2.07 35.65 -23.69
N SER A 34 2.44 35.78 -24.97
CA SER A 34 1.51 35.53 -26.07
C SER A 34 1.13 34.05 -26.14
N TYR A 35 2.08 33.17 -25.84
CA TYR A 35 1.87 31.72 -25.77
C TYR A 35 0.84 31.36 -24.68
N THR A 36 0.97 31.94 -23.48
CA THR A 36 0.02 31.76 -22.38
C THR A 36 -1.36 32.32 -22.73
N PHE A 37 -1.42 33.51 -23.33
CA PHE A 37 -2.70 34.14 -23.72
C PHE A 37 -3.51 33.24 -24.66
N TRP A 38 -2.90 32.80 -25.76
CA TRP A 38 -3.58 31.93 -26.71
C TRP A 38 -3.91 30.56 -26.11
N SER A 39 -3.08 30.04 -25.21
CA SER A 39 -3.39 28.82 -24.46
C SER A 39 -4.62 28.97 -23.56
N ALA A 40 -4.81 30.13 -22.91
CA ALA A 40 -5.97 30.41 -22.07
C ALA A 40 -7.25 30.51 -22.92
N ILE A 41 -7.21 31.25 -24.03
CA ILE A 41 -8.36 31.41 -24.93
C ILE A 41 -8.76 30.07 -25.58
N LEU A 42 -7.80 29.29 -26.07
CA LEU A 42 -8.08 27.97 -26.63
C LEU A 42 -8.65 26.99 -25.58
N GLY A 43 -8.36 27.22 -24.29
CA GLY A 43 -8.98 26.48 -23.19
C GLY A 43 -10.51 26.57 -23.16
N LEU A 44 -11.09 27.66 -23.70
CA LEU A 44 -12.55 27.81 -23.82
C LEU A 44 -13.18 26.85 -24.85
N SER A 45 -12.39 26.13 -25.64
CA SER A 45 -12.92 25.03 -26.45
C SER A 45 -13.56 23.91 -25.61
N ALA A 46 -13.32 23.88 -24.29
CA ALA A 46 -14.02 23.01 -23.36
C ALA A 46 -15.55 23.17 -23.37
N PHE A 47 -16.08 24.32 -23.82
CA PHE A 47 -17.53 24.51 -24.00
C PHE A 47 -18.17 23.53 -25.00
N VAL A 48 -17.38 22.92 -25.90
CA VAL A 48 -17.85 21.85 -26.79
C VAL A 48 -18.35 20.63 -26.01
N LEU A 49 -17.94 20.48 -24.74
CA LEU A 49 -18.36 19.38 -23.87
C LEU A 49 -19.71 19.63 -23.16
N VAL A 50 -20.25 20.85 -23.22
CA VAL A 50 -21.51 21.23 -22.55
C VAL A 50 -22.71 20.35 -22.95
N PRO A 51 -22.89 19.94 -24.21
CA PRO A 51 -23.97 19.02 -24.56
C PRO A 51 -23.88 17.63 -23.91
N PHE A 52 -22.72 17.27 -23.36
CA PHE A 52 -22.45 15.94 -22.78
C PHE A 52 -22.48 15.93 -21.24
N GLY A 53 -22.80 17.05 -20.58
CA GLY A 53 -22.89 17.09 -19.12
C GLY A 53 -23.45 18.40 -18.58
N SER A 54 -23.77 18.42 -17.28
CA SER A 54 -24.33 19.60 -16.63
C SER A 54 -23.25 20.61 -16.26
N LEU A 55 -23.55 21.91 -16.40
CA LEU A 55 -22.73 23.02 -15.88
C LEU A 55 -23.10 23.43 -14.44
N ALA A 56 -24.12 22.79 -13.85
CA ALA A 56 -24.58 23.12 -12.51
C ALA A 56 -23.50 22.76 -11.46
N ALA A 57 -23.17 23.73 -10.63
CA ALA A 57 -22.32 23.59 -9.46
C ALA A 57 -22.69 24.67 -8.43
N PRO A 58 -22.48 24.43 -7.12
CA PRO A 58 -22.63 25.46 -6.10
C PRO A 58 -21.74 26.68 -6.38
N LEU A 59 -22.19 27.88 -6.00
CA LEU A 59 -21.44 29.13 -6.25
C LEU A 59 -20.03 29.11 -5.65
N GLU A 60 -19.88 28.50 -4.47
CA GLU A 60 -18.58 28.32 -3.81
C GLU A 60 -17.64 27.45 -4.66
N ILE A 61 -18.15 26.36 -5.22
CA ILE A 61 -17.39 25.46 -6.10
C ILE A 61 -17.03 26.16 -7.42
N ILE A 62 -17.93 26.97 -7.98
CA ILE A 62 -17.61 27.80 -9.17
C ILE A 62 -16.48 28.78 -8.84
N PHE A 63 -16.51 29.44 -7.69
CA PHE A 63 -15.45 30.36 -7.27
C PHE A 63 -14.09 29.63 -7.12
N ILE A 64 -14.08 28.46 -6.49
CA ILE A 64 -12.88 27.61 -6.38
C ILE A 64 -12.37 27.19 -7.76
N ALA A 65 -13.27 26.82 -8.68
CA ALA A 65 -12.91 26.47 -10.06
C ALA A 65 -12.26 27.65 -10.79
N LEU A 66 -12.83 28.86 -10.66
CA LEU A 66 -12.27 30.06 -11.26
C LEU A 66 -10.85 30.34 -10.72
N LEU A 67 -10.65 30.25 -9.40
CA LEU A 67 -9.33 30.39 -8.78
C LEU A 67 -8.35 29.32 -9.26
N GLY A 68 -8.76 28.06 -9.32
CA GLY A 68 -7.97 26.95 -9.85
C GLY A 68 -7.49 27.22 -11.29
N GLY A 69 -8.38 27.78 -12.12
CA GLY A 69 -8.08 28.22 -13.48
C GLY A 69 -7.08 29.39 -13.54
N VAL A 70 -7.23 30.38 -12.66
CA VAL A 70 -6.28 31.50 -12.56
C VAL A 70 -4.89 31.00 -12.21
N PHE A 71 -4.77 30.17 -11.16
CA PHE A 71 -3.49 29.57 -10.78
C PHE A 71 -2.89 28.73 -11.91
N PHE A 72 -3.70 27.96 -12.64
CA PHE A 72 -3.25 27.16 -13.79
C PHE A 72 -2.57 28.02 -14.86
N ILE A 73 -3.17 29.17 -15.20
CA ILE A 73 -2.66 30.04 -16.25
C ILE A 73 -1.41 30.80 -15.83
N ILE A 74 -1.34 31.23 -14.56
CA ILE A 74 -0.11 31.83 -14.01
C ILE A 74 1.01 30.78 -13.97
N ALA A 75 0.71 29.54 -13.56
CA ALA A 75 1.67 28.42 -13.59
C ALA A 75 2.18 28.15 -15.01
N THR A 76 1.28 28.18 -15.99
CA THR A 76 1.58 27.99 -17.42
C THR A 76 2.46 29.11 -17.98
N TYR A 77 2.29 30.36 -17.53
CA TYR A 77 3.20 31.44 -17.87
C TYR A 77 4.63 31.19 -17.36
N PHE A 78 4.78 30.86 -16.08
CA PHE A 78 6.10 30.54 -15.53
C PHE A 78 6.72 29.30 -16.19
N PHE A 79 5.90 28.32 -16.58
CA PHE A 79 6.34 27.16 -17.36
C PHE A 79 6.98 27.56 -18.69
N PHE A 80 6.29 28.37 -19.51
CA PHE A 80 6.85 28.83 -20.79
C PHE A 80 8.04 29.77 -20.60
N LEU A 81 8.05 30.57 -19.52
CA LEU A 81 9.19 31.40 -19.17
C LEU A 81 10.42 30.55 -18.81
N ALA A 82 10.25 29.47 -18.03
CA ALA A 82 11.32 28.52 -17.72
C ALA A 82 11.89 27.87 -18.99
N LEU A 83 11.02 27.46 -19.92
CA LEU A 83 11.42 26.90 -21.22
C LEU A 83 12.16 27.89 -22.12
N LYS A 84 11.90 29.20 -21.98
CA LYS A 84 12.63 30.25 -22.70
C LYS A 84 13.99 30.54 -22.06
N LEU A 85 14.07 30.53 -20.73
CA LEU A 85 15.28 30.86 -19.96
C LEU A 85 16.30 29.71 -19.90
N GLY A 86 15.85 28.47 -20.03
CA GLY A 86 16.66 27.26 -19.87
C GLY A 86 16.38 26.18 -20.91
N GLU A 87 17.16 25.11 -20.85
CA GLU A 87 16.93 23.94 -21.68
C GLU A 87 15.76 23.12 -21.12
N ALA A 88 14.85 22.60 -21.97
CA ALA A 88 13.76 21.74 -21.49
C ALA A 88 14.22 20.54 -20.65
N SER A 89 15.41 20.00 -20.89
CA SER A 89 15.97 18.89 -20.10
C SER A 89 16.37 19.30 -18.68
N VAL A 90 16.46 20.60 -18.40
CA VAL A 90 16.66 21.16 -17.04
C VAL A 90 15.35 21.69 -16.47
N ALA A 91 14.65 22.55 -17.21
CA ALA A 91 13.47 23.26 -16.71
C ALA A 91 12.32 22.30 -16.37
N LEU A 92 12.06 21.31 -17.23
CA LEU A 92 10.92 20.42 -17.04
C LEU A 92 11.12 19.49 -15.84
N PRO A 93 12.28 18.81 -15.65
CA PRO A 93 12.53 17.99 -14.47
C PRO A 93 12.38 18.72 -13.13
N ILE A 94 12.75 20.01 -13.05
CA ILE A 94 12.47 20.82 -11.85
C ILE A 94 10.96 20.89 -11.63
N ILE A 95 10.20 21.24 -12.67
CA ILE A 95 8.75 21.45 -12.55
C ILE A 95 8.03 20.16 -12.18
N GLY A 96 8.18 19.07 -12.93
CA GLY A 96 7.43 17.84 -12.63
C GLY A 96 8.05 16.97 -11.53
N GLY A 97 9.25 17.29 -11.03
CA GLY A 97 9.75 16.74 -9.76
C GLY A 97 9.13 17.44 -8.55
N LEU A 98 8.98 18.77 -8.61
CA LEU A 98 8.47 19.58 -7.49
C LEU A 98 6.95 19.75 -7.47
N ALA A 99 6.29 19.75 -8.62
CA ALA A 99 4.84 19.93 -8.70
C ALA A 99 4.08 18.84 -7.93
N PRO A 100 4.40 17.53 -8.08
CA PRO A 100 3.71 16.48 -7.34
C PRO A 100 3.91 16.59 -5.82
N ILE A 101 5.09 17.03 -5.37
CA ILE A 101 5.35 17.31 -3.95
C ILE A 101 4.45 18.46 -3.48
N SER A 102 4.38 19.55 -4.25
CA SER A 102 3.48 20.66 -3.93
C SER A 102 2.02 20.20 -3.89
N THR A 103 1.60 19.37 -4.84
CA THR A 103 0.24 18.80 -4.87
C THR A 103 -0.03 17.96 -3.64
N LEU A 104 0.91 17.10 -3.22
CA LEU A 104 0.76 16.27 -2.02
C LEU A 104 0.62 17.12 -0.76
N ILE A 105 1.46 18.16 -0.60
CA ILE A 105 1.40 19.09 0.55
C ILE A 105 0.04 19.77 0.60
N PHE A 106 -0.42 20.40 -0.49
CA PHE A 106 -1.72 21.07 -0.49
C PHE A 106 -2.88 20.08 -0.40
N ALA A 107 -2.79 18.90 -0.99
CA ALA A 107 -3.80 17.87 -0.88
C ALA A 107 -3.95 17.40 0.58
N SER A 108 -2.86 17.23 1.33
CA SER A 108 -2.92 16.88 2.75
C SER A 108 -3.55 17.95 3.66
N ILE A 109 -3.62 19.20 3.18
CA ILE A 109 -4.23 20.31 3.93
C ILE A 109 -5.72 20.45 3.60
N PHE A 110 -6.09 20.23 2.33
CA PHE A 110 -7.43 20.54 1.82
C PHE A 110 -8.31 19.32 1.49
N LEU A 111 -7.75 18.10 1.47
CA LEU A 111 -8.47 16.86 1.13
C LEU A 111 -8.30 15.82 2.24
N ASP A 112 -9.37 15.08 2.54
CA ASP A 112 -9.39 14.03 3.57
C ASP A 112 -8.74 12.70 3.11
N GLY A 113 -8.10 12.68 1.93
CA GLY A 113 -7.49 11.49 1.35
C GLY A 113 -5.99 11.35 1.65
N HIS A 114 -5.56 10.13 1.98
CA HIS A 114 -4.15 9.79 2.17
C HIS A 114 -3.67 8.74 1.15
N LEU A 115 -2.36 8.74 0.90
CA LEU A 115 -1.73 7.70 0.09
C LEU A 115 -1.48 6.46 0.95
N SER A 116 -1.96 5.29 0.51
CA SER A 116 -1.53 4.02 1.12
C SER A 116 -0.01 3.82 0.97
N GLY A 117 0.60 2.96 1.79
CA GLY A 117 2.05 2.73 1.75
C GLY A 117 2.58 2.38 0.35
N GLY A 118 1.89 1.50 -0.38
CA GLY A 118 2.23 1.16 -1.76
C GLY A 118 2.10 2.34 -2.75
N GLN A 119 1.06 3.17 -2.59
CA GLN A 119 0.90 4.38 -3.39
C GLN A 119 1.97 5.43 -3.10
N LEU A 120 2.35 5.59 -1.83
CA LEU A 120 3.43 6.49 -1.42
C LEU A 120 4.78 6.02 -1.99
N ALA A 121 5.09 4.72 -1.94
CA ALA A 121 6.29 4.18 -2.55
C ALA A 121 6.33 4.43 -4.07
N GLY A 122 5.23 4.17 -4.78
CA GLY A 122 5.10 4.48 -6.21
C GLY A 122 5.26 5.98 -6.51
N PHE A 123 4.63 6.84 -5.71
CA PHE A 123 4.78 8.30 -5.79
C PHE A 123 6.23 8.74 -5.62
N LEU A 124 6.92 8.24 -4.58
CA LEU A 124 8.31 8.59 -4.30
C LEU A 124 9.23 8.17 -5.44
N LEU A 125 9.06 6.96 -5.99
CA LEU A 125 9.83 6.50 -7.16
C LEU A 125 9.65 7.41 -8.38
N LEU A 126 8.42 7.86 -8.65
CA LEU A 126 8.14 8.78 -9.75
C LEU A 126 8.77 10.16 -9.54
N VAL A 127 8.66 10.71 -8.33
CA VAL A 127 9.24 12.02 -7.97
C VAL A 127 10.77 11.97 -8.01
N PHE A 128 11.38 10.97 -7.35
CA PHE A 128 12.82 10.78 -7.38
C PHE A 128 13.33 10.50 -8.79
N GLY A 129 12.60 9.70 -9.58
CA GLY A 129 12.91 9.48 -10.99
C GLY A 129 13.00 10.80 -11.76
N GLY A 130 12.02 11.69 -11.58
CA GLY A 130 12.03 13.04 -12.17
C GLY A 130 13.20 13.91 -11.71
N ILE A 131 13.48 13.95 -10.40
CA ILE A 131 14.61 14.72 -9.84
C ILE A 131 15.95 14.16 -10.34
N PHE A 132 16.06 12.84 -10.50
CA PHE A 132 17.29 12.19 -10.96
C PHE A 132 17.70 12.65 -12.37
N PHE A 133 16.74 13.01 -13.23
CA PHE A 133 17.04 13.60 -14.55
C PHE A 133 17.83 14.91 -14.45
N LEU A 134 17.67 15.69 -13.37
CA LEU A 134 18.47 16.90 -13.15
C LEU A 134 19.94 16.59 -12.94
N GLY A 135 20.26 15.46 -12.30
CA GLY A 135 21.64 15.02 -12.08
C GLY A 135 22.40 14.64 -13.36
N ALA A 136 21.68 14.47 -14.48
CA ALA A 136 22.26 14.26 -15.81
C ALA A 136 22.87 15.53 -16.41
N GLU A 137 22.52 16.71 -15.88
CA GLU A 137 22.85 17.99 -16.50
C GLU A 137 24.21 18.51 -16.02
N ARG A 138 25.07 18.89 -16.97
CA ARG A 138 26.46 19.32 -16.71
C ARG A 138 26.59 20.78 -16.26
N ARG A 139 25.51 21.57 -16.37
CA ARG A 139 25.53 23.01 -16.11
C ARG A 139 24.80 23.32 -14.81
N GLU A 140 25.39 24.20 -14.01
CA GLU A 140 24.72 24.74 -12.83
C GLU A 140 23.38 25.38 -13.23
N VAL A 141 22.35 25.04 -12.46
CA VAL A 141 21.02 25.62 -12.64
C VAL A 141 21.09 27.08 -12.20
N ARG A 142 20.82 27.99 -13.14
CA ARG A 142 20.78 29.43 -12.82
C ARG A 142 19.70 29.68 -11.77
N PRO A 143 19.96 30.46 -10.70
CA PRO A 143 18.97 30.73 -9.65
C PRO A 143 17.64 31.28 -10.16
N VAL A 144 17.68 32.15 -11.18
CA VAL A 144 16.48 32.71 -11.82
C VAL A 144 15.65 31.61 -12.51
N LEU A 145 16.30 30.68 -13.20
CA LEU A 145 15.61 29.56 -13.85
C LEU A 145 14.95 28.67 -12.80
N PHE A 146 15.69 28.34 -11.72
CA PHE A 146 15.15 27.55 -10.62
C PHE A 146 13.93 28.22 -9.99
N LEU A 147 14.02 29.52 -9.67
CA LEU A 147 12.91 30.26 -9.06
C LEU A 147 11.67 30.26 -9.97
N VAL A 148 11.83 30.50 -11.27
CA VAL A 148 10.72 30.50 -12.23
C VAL A 148 10.10 29.09 -12.35
N ALA A 149 10.91 28.05 -12.42
CA ALA A 149 10.43 26.67 -12.46
C ALA A 149 9.75 26.25 -11.15
N PHE A 150 10.30 26.64 -10.00
CA PHE A 150 9.73 26.43 -8.68
C PHE A 150 8.36 27.10 -8.54
N SER A 151 8.23 28.37 -8.94
CA SER A 151 6.94 29.07 -8.95
C SER A 151 5.91 28.37 -9.83
N SER A 152 6.33 27.88 -11.01
CA SER A 152 5.44 27.08 -11.87
C SER A 152 4.96 25.82 -11.18
N ALA A 153 5.87 25.07 -10.54
CA ALA A 153 5.57 23.82 -9.85
C ALA A 153 4.56 24.02 -8.69
N VAL A 154 4.79 25.02 -7.85
CA VAL A 154 3.91 25.33 -6.71
C VAL A 154 2.51 25.72 -7.18
N LEU A 155 2.41 26.59 -8.20
CA LEU A 155 1.13 27.06 -8.71
C LEU A 155 0.36 25.96 -9.45
N PHE A 156 1.04 25.04 -10.14
CA PHE A 156 0.40 23.84 -10.69
C PHE A 156 -0.15 22.95 -9.58
N GLY A 157 0.61 22.73 -8.50
CA GLY A 157 0.15 21.91 -7.38
C GLY A 157 -1.11 22.49 -6.71
N ILE A 158 -1.13 23.80 -6.44
CA ILE A 158 -2.33 24.49 -5.94
C ILE A 158 -3.50 24.32 -6.92
N SER A 159 -3.28 24.61 -8.21
CA SER A 159 -4.32 24.52 -9.24
C SER A 159 -4.93 23.12 -9.34
N ASN A 160 -4.11 22.07 -9.25
CA ASN A 160 -4.56 20.69 -9.34
C ASN A 160 -5.38 20.27 -8.11
N VAL A 161 -4.99 20.71 -6.90
CA VAL A 161 -5.79 20.47 -5.68
C VAL A 161 -7.13 21.20 -5.74
N LEU A 162 -7.16 22.48 -6.13
CA LEU A 162 -8.42 23.21 -6.29
C LEU A 162 -9.32 22.58 -7.37
N THR A 163 -8.72 22.14 -8.47
CA THR A 163 -9.44 21.41 -9.53
C THR A 163 -10.01 20.09 -9.00
N LYS A 164 -9.27 19.37 -8.13
CA LYS A 164 -9.75 18.14 -7.50
C LYS A 164 -10.96 18.40 -6.59
N ILE A 165 -10.90 19.42 -5.74
CA ILE A 165 -12.04 19.84 -4.89
C ILE A 165 -13.29 20.07 -5.74
N VAL A 166 -13.14 20.74 -6.89
CA VAL A 166 -14.23 21.00 -7.82
C VAL A 166 -14.77 19.70 -8.43
N PHE A 167 -13.89 18.78 -8.82
CA PHE A 167 -14.29 17.49 -9.38
C PHE A 167 -14.97 16.56 -8.38
N ASP A 168 -14.64 16.63 -7.11
CA ASP A 168 -15.30 15.84 -6.06
C ASP A 168 -16.68 16.41 -5.71
N ALA A 169 -16.94 17.69 -6.00
CA ALA A 169 -18.18 18.39 -5.68
C ALA A 169 -19.07 18.73 -6.91
N SER A 170 -18.67 18.36 -8.12
CA SER A 170 -19.42 18.71 -9.35
C SER A 170 -19.23 17.70 -10.48
N SER A 171 -19.96 17.87 -11.57
CA SER A 171 -19.77 17.03 -12.76
C SER A 171 -18.41 17.30 -13.42
N PHE A 172 -17.85 16.31 -14.11
CA PHE A 172 -16.63 16.48 -14.88
C PHE A 172 -16.69 17.67 -15.85
N VAL A 173 -17.84 17.85 -16.54
CA VAL A 173 -18.05 18.93 -17.50
C VAL A 173 -18.11 20.29 -16.81
N ALA A 174 -18.85 20.42 -15.69
CA ALA A 174 -18.91 21.64 -14.90
C ALA A 174 -17.51 22.04 -14.41
N GLY A 175 -16.81 21.11 -13.76
CA GLY A 175 -15.50 21.38 -13.21
C GLY A 175 -14.49 21.79 -14.28
N LEU A 176 -14.44 21.07 -15.41
CA LEU A 176 -13.53 21.40 -16.49
C LEU A 176 -13.86 22.77 -17.10
N VAL A 177 -15.13 23.04 -17.43
CA VAL A 177 -15.52 24.31 -18.07
C VAL A 177 -15.24 25.49 -17.16
N TRP A 178 -15.64 25.45 -15.88
CA TRP A 178 -15.45 26.56 -14.96
C TRP A 178 -13.97 26.84 -14.67
N VAL A 179 -13.13 25.80 -14.55
CA VAL A 179 -11.67 25.97 -14.45
C VAL A 179 -11.10 26.65 -15.70
N ARG A 180 -11.56 26.29 -16.90
CA ARG A 180 -11.10 26.95 -18.14
C ARG A 180 -11.57 28.40 -18.26
N VAL A 181 -12.80 28.70 -17.81
CA VAL A 181 -13.32 30.07 -17.71
C VAL A 181 -12.45 30.91 -16.78
N GLY A 182 -12.08 30.39 -15.61
CA GLY A 182 -11.17 31.06 -14.68
C GLY A 182 -9.82 31.38 -15.29
N GLY A 183 -9.25 30.42 -16.05
CA GLY A 183 -8.01 30.63 -16.78
C GLY A 183 -8.11 31.74 -17.84
N ALA A 184 -9.19 31.76 -18.63
CA ALA A 184 -9.41 32.84 -19.58
C ALA A 184 -9.60 34.20 -18.87
N PHE A 185 -10.30 34.21 -17.73
CA PHE A 185 -10.49 35.41 -16.90
C PHE A 185 -9.16 35.97 -16.38
N ALA A 186 -8.19 35.11 -16.03
CA ALA A 186 -6.86 35.54 -15.58
C ALA A 186 -6.13 36.44 -16.60
N MET A 187 -6.45 36.31 -17.88
CA MET A 187 -5.83 37.10 -18.95
C MET A 187 -6.52 38.46 -19.20
N THR A 188 -7.64 38.75 -18.53
CA THR A 188 -8.36 40.03 -18.68
C THR A 188 -7.57 41.22 -18.11
N VAL A 189 -6.97 41.06 -16.93
CA VAL A 189 -6.19 42.12 -16.28
C VAL A 189 -4.95 42.50 -17.11
N PRO A 190 -4.12 41.55 -17.59
CA PRO A 190 -2.99 41.87 -18.46
C PRO A 190 -3.38 42.61 -19.75
N LEU A 191 -4.58 42.36 -20.29
CA LEU A 191 -5.07 43.05 -21.50
C LEU A 191 -5.21 44.56 -21.30
N PHE A 192 -5.32 45.09 -20.08
CA PHE A 192 -5.33 46.53 -19.87
C PHE A 192 -3.97 47.19 -20.18
N SER A 193 -2.86 46.45 -20.15
CA SER A 193 -1.53 46.97 -20.45
C SER A 193 -1.29 47.15 -21.96
N PRO A 194 -0.91 48.36 -22.43
CA PRO A 194 -0.59 48.61 -23.84
C PRO A 194 0.56 47.73 -24.37
N SER A 195 1.57 47.47 -23.53
CA SER A 195 2.69 46.59 -23.87
C SER A 195 2.23 45.16 -24.14
N PHE A 196 1.29 44.68 -23.32
CA PHE A 196 0.72 43.33 -23.45
C PHE A 196 -0.13 43.20 -24.72
N ARG A 197 -1.01 44.17 -25.01
CA ARG A 197 -1.78 44.22 -26.25
C ARG A 197 -0.87 44.24 -27.49
N GLY A 198 0.20 45.04 -27.44
CA GLY A 198 1.19 45.12 -28.52
C GLY A 198 1.87 43.78 -28.81
N LYS A 199 2.25 43.03 -27.76
CA LYS A 199 2.82 41.67 -27.90
C LYS A 199 1.83 40.68 -28.53
N ILE A 200 0.55 40.71 -28.13
CA ILE A 200 -0.49 39.86 -28.74
C ILE A 200 -0.71 40.22 -30.21
N ALA A 201 -0.86 41.51 -30.52
CA ALA A 201 -1.06 41.98 -31.89
C ALA A 201 0.12 41.57 -32.79
N ALA A 202 1.35 41.74 -32.29
CA ALA A 202 2.55 41.27 -32.99
C ALA A 202 2.52 39.75 -33.23
N SER A 203 2.05 38.97 -32.26
CA SER A 203 1.98 37.50 -32.38
C SER A 203 1.05 37.00 -33.49
N LEU A 204 0.01 37.75 -33.85
CA LEU A 204 -0.91 37.39 -34.96
C LEU A 204 -0.21 37.37 -36.32
N HIS A 205 0.81 38.22 -36.47
CA HIS A 205 1.57 38.38 -37.72
C HIS A 205 3.00 37.84 -37.60
N ALA A 206 3.38 37.24 -36.46
CA ALA A 206 4.71 36.72 -36.24
C ALA A 206 4.94 35.38 -36.97
N GLY A 207 6.02 35.30 -37.75
CA GLY A 207 6.47 34.09 -38.43
C GLY A 207 5.64 33.69 -39.66
N GLU A 208 6.10 32.67 -40.36
CA GLU A 208 5.41 32.11 -41.54
C GLU A 208 4.05 31.48 -41.17
N VAL A 209 3.11 31.46 -42.13
CA VAL A 209 1.80 30.79 -41.98
C VAL A 209 1.96 29.34 -41.49
N LYS A 210 2.96 28.63 -42.01
CA LYS A 210 3.29 27.26 -41.62
C LYS A 210 3.57 27.12 -40.11
N HIS A 211 4.28 28.08 -39.51
CA HIS A 211 4.61 28.05 -38.08
C HIS A 211 3.39 28.33 -37.20
N ARG A 212 2.51 29.24 -37.63
CA ARG A 212 1.23 29.49 -36.96
C ARG A 212 0.30 28.27 -37.02
N PHE A 213 0.25 27.59 -38.17
CA PHE A 213 -0.50 26.34 -38.32
C PHE A 213 0.04 25.24 -37.39
N LEU A 214 1.36 25.04 -37.37
CA LEU A 214 2.01 24.06 -36.48
C LEU A 214 1.76 24.37 -34.99
N TYR A 215 1.72 25.65 -34.60
CA TYR A 215 1.35 26.06 -33.26
C TYR A 215 -0.09 25.61 -32.92
N VAL A 216 -1.08 25.97 -33.75
CA VAL A 216 -2.49 25.61 -33.53
C VAL A 216 -2.67 24.11 -33.47
N LEU A 217 -2.05 23.37 -34.40
CA LEU A 217 -2.08 21.91 -34.41
C LEU A 217 -1.53 21.31 -33.10
N ASN A 218 -0.38 21.81 -32.63
CA ASN A 218 0.19 21.38 -31.35
C ASN A 218 -0.70 21.75 -30.15
N ARG A 219 -1.42 22.88 -30.21
CA ARG A 219 -2.38 23.25 -29.14
C ARG A 219 -3.60 22.34 -29.11
N VAL A 220 -4.16 21.97 -30.25
CA VAL A 220 -5.26 20.99 -30.32
C VAL A 220 -4.81 19.64 -29.77
N TYR A 221 -3.62 19.19 -30.18
CA TYR A 221 -3.02 17.96 -29.66
C TYR A 221 -2.79 18.02 -28.14
N SER A 222 -2.21 19.11 -27.64
CA SER A 222 -2.03 19.34 -26.20
C SER A 222 -3.35 19.43 -25.44
N ALA A 223 -4.41 19.96 -26.03
CA ALA A 223 -5.73 20.05 -25.41
C ALA A 223 -6.33 18.65 -25.16
N GLY A 224 -6.13 17.70 -26.08
CA GLY A 224 -6.47 16.29 -25.88
C GLY A 224 -5.73 15.69 -24.68
N GLY A 225 -4.42 15.93 -24.57
CA GLY A 225 -3.63 15.50 -23.40
C GLY A 225 -4.09 16.13 -22.09
N ILE A 226 -4.44 17.42 -22.11
CA ILE A 226 -4.99 18.14 -20.95
C ILE A 226 -6.36 17.57 -20.54
N LEU A 227 -7.22 17.23 -21.49
CA LEU A 227 -8.53 16.61 -21.23
C LEU A 227 -8.36 15.25 -20.54
N LEU A 228 -7.45 14.41 -21.04
CA LEU A 228 -7.11 13.13 -20.42
C LEU A 228 -6.53 13.32 -19.01
N LEU A 229 -5.64 14.29 -18.82
CA LEU A 229 -5.09 14.61 -17.51
C LEU A 229 -6.19 15.04 -16.52
N SER A 230 -7.12 15.89 -16.97
CA SER A 230 -8.29 16.29 -16.17
C SER A 230 -9.16 15.08 -15.84
N ALA A 231 -9.35 14.13 -16.76
CA ALA A 231 -10.10 12.90 -16.49
C ALA A 231 -9.39 12.01 -15.46
N ALA A 232 -8.06 11.93 -15.51
CA ALA A 232 -7.28 11.22 -14.48
C ALA A 232 -7.40 11.89 -13.11
N LEU A 233 -7.32 13.24 -13.04
CA LEU A 233 -7.54 14.02 -11.81
C LEU A 233 -8.96 13.82 -11.24
N PHE A 234 -9.97 13.73 -12.11
CA PHE A 234 -11.34 13.42 -11.68
C PHE A 234 -11.42 12.06 -10.98
N LEU A 235 -10.72 11.05 -11.50
CA LEU A 235 -10.83 9.66 -11.03
C LEU A 235 -9.90 9.29 -9.86
N ALA A 236 -8.86 10.07 -9.57
CA ALA A 236 -7.79 9.64 -8.66
C ALA A 236 -7.27 10.76 -7.76
N TYR A 237 -6.43 10.37 -6.80
CA TYR A 237 -5.77 11.30 -5.91
C TYR A 237 -4.78 12.19 -6.70
N PRO A 238 -4.84 13.54 -6.55
CA PRO A 238 -4.18 14.46 -7.46
C PRO A 238 -2.66 14.33 -7.45
N ALA A 239 -2.06 14.03 -6.30
CA ALA A 239 -0.61 13.85 -6.19
C ALA A 239 -0.09 12.66 -7.02
N LEU A 240 -0.87 11.57 -7.15
CA LEU A 240 -0.48 10.41 -7.97
C LEU A 240 -0.55 10.72 -9.47
N VAL A 241 -1.61 11.43 -9.88
CA VAL A 241 -1.77 11.89 -11.25
C VAL A 241 -0.64 12.83 -11.63
N ASP A 242 -0.29 13.77 -10.75
CA ASP A 242 0.82 14.69 -10.98
C ASP A 242 2.18 14.00 -10.98
N ALA A 243 2.42 13.05 -10.08
CA ALA A 243 3.67 12.29 -10.04
C ALA A 243 3.92 11.54 -11.35
N SER A 244 2.85 11.05 -12.01
CA SER A 244 2.97 10.41 -13.31
C SER A 244 3.55 11.35 -14.39
N SER A 245 3.50 12.68 -14.20
CA SER A 245 4.08 13.66 -15.12
C SER A 245 5.59 13.50 -15.31
N SER A 246 6.28 12.81 -14.40
CA SER A 246 7.67 12.39 -14.62
C SER A 246 7.85 11.55 -15.89
N LEU A 247 6.82 10.82 -16.34
CA LEU A 247 6.85 10.09 -17.61
C LEU A 247 7.13 11.00 -18.82
N LYS A 248 6.79 12.30 -18.74
CA LYS A 248 7.13 13.27 -19.80
C LYS A 248 8.64 13.28 -20.08
N TYR A 249 9.50 13.05 -19.09
CA TYR A 249 10.96 13.05 -19.29
C TYR A 249 11.43 11.86 -20.09
N VAL A 250 10.85 10.69 -19.84
CA VAL A 250 11.11 9.49 -20.64
C VAL A 250 10.75 9.77 -22.10
N VAL A 251 9.57 10.34 -22.33
CA VAL A 251 9.09 10.73 -23.67
C VAL A 251 10.02 11.75 -24.32
N ILE A 252 10.49 12.76 -23.59
CA ILE A 252 11.42 13.77 -24.10
C ILE A 252 12.77 13.16 -24.47
N VAL A 253 13.32 12.25 -23.65
CA VAL A 253 14.59 11.58 -23.96
C VAL A 253 14.45 10.69 -25.19
N VAL A 254 13.35 9.95 -25.31
CA VAL A 254 13.06 9.13 -26.49
C VAL A 254 12.90 10.03 -27.73
N ALA A 255 12.17 11.14 -27.63
CA ALA A 255 12.00 12.09 -28.73
C ALA A 255 13.33 12.77 -29.12
N ALA A 256 14.16 13.15 -28.16
CA ALA A 256 15.48 13.74 -28.42
C ALA A 256 16.41 12.75 -29.13
N TRP A 257 16.37 11.48 -28.73
CA TRP A 257 17.13 10.42 -29.39
C TRP A 257 16.66 10.16 -30.82
N LEU A 258 15.34 10.03 -31.05
CA LEU A 258 14.78 9.69 -32.36
C LEU A 258 14.74 10.87 -33.34
N MET A 259 14.26 12.03 -32.88
CA MET A 259 13.99 13.19 -33.74
C MET A 259 15.18 14.14 -33.86
N LEU A 260 16.00 14.25 -32.82
CA LEU A 260 17.15 15.16 -32.79
C LEU A 260 18.49 14.42 -32.95
N GLN A 261 18.46 13.09 -33.04
CA GLN A 261 19.64 12.21 -33.14
C GLN A 261 20.68 12.48 -32.04
N GLU A 262 20.21 12.88 -30.86
CA GLU A 262 21.08 13.18 -29.73
C GLU A 262 21.68 11.88 -29.17
N ARG A 263 23.01 11.85 -28.98
CA ARG A 263 23.72 10.68 -28.43
C ARG A 263 24.18 10.94 -27.00
N PHE A 264 23.70 10.12 -26.06
CA PHE A 264 24.06 10.22 -24.65
C PHE A 264 25.25 9.30 -24.33
N HIS A 265 26.23 9.80 -23.57
CA HIS A 265 27.43 9.05 -23.18
C HIS A 265 27.81 9.29 -21.72
N GLY A 266 28.50 8.32 -21.12
CA GLY A 266 29.05 8.39 -19.77
C GLY A 266 27.99 8.67 -18.71
N ARG A 267 28.29 9.60 -17.78
CA ARG A 267 27.41 9.98 -16.66
C ARG A 267 25.98 10.33 -17.09
N VAL A 268 25.82 11.08 -18.18
CA VAL A 268 24.49 11.53 -18.67
C VAL A 268 23.59 10.34 -19.00
N LEU A 269 24.16 9.29 -19.63
CA LEU A 269 23.42 8.08 -19.98
C LEU A 269 22.99 7.32 -18.72
N VAL A 270 23.88 7.19 -17.73
CA VAL A 270 23.58 6.51 -16.46
C VAL A 270 22.42 7.19 -15.74
N PHE A 271 22.46 8.51 -15.59
CA PHE A 271 21.37 9.25 -14.93
C PHE A 271 20.03 9.08 -15.65
N LYS A 272 20.02 9.12 -16.99
CA LYS A 272 18.80 8.89 -17.77
C LYS A 272 18.27 7.46 -17.61
N ILE A 273 19.13 6.45 -17.66
CA ILE A 273 18.74 5.04 -17.49
C ILE A 273 18.13 4.82 -16.10
N VAL A 274 18.82 5.24 -15.04
CA VAL A 274 18.32 5.09 -13.67
C VAL A 274 17.01 5.86 -13.47
N GLY A 275 16.91 7.09 -13.97
CA GLY A 275 15.67 7.86 -13.93
C GLY A 275 14.51 7.17 -14.65
N ILE A 276 14.75 6.56 -15.81
CA ILE A 276 13.76 5.75 -16.53
C ILE A 276 13.34 4.54 -15.68
N PHE A 277 14.28 3.80 -15.10
CA PHE A 277 13.96 2.64 -14.25
C PHE A 277 13.14 3.03 -13.02
N LEU A 278 13.47 4.15 -12.37
CA LEU A 278 12.68 4.67 -11.24
C LEU A 278 11.25 5.03 -11.66
N ILE A 279 11.08 5.71 -12.80
CA ILE A 279 9.75 6.10 -13.29
C ILE A 279 8.93 4.87 -13.69
N VAL A 280 9.52 3.95 -14.47
CA VAL A 280 8.84 2.73 -14.92
C VAL A 280 8.51 1.84 -13.74
N GLY A 281 9.43 1.68 -12.78
CA GLY A 281 9.20 0.95 -11.53
C GLY A 281 8.10 1.59 -10.69
N GLY A 282 8.06 2.92 -10.59
CA GLY A 282 7.00 3.65 -9.91
C GLY A 282 5.63 3.45 -10.56
N LEU A 283 5.53 3.56 -11.89
CA LEU A 283 4.29 3.29 -12.62
C LEU A 283 3.85 1.83 -12.49
N ALA A 284 4.77 0.88 -12.59
CA ALA A 284 4.48 -0.54 -12.44
C ALA A 284 4.01 -0.87 -11.01
N GLY A 285 4.66 -0.31 -9.99
CA GLY A 285 4.25 -0.45 -8.59
C GLY A 285 2.84 0.10 -8.35
N LEU A 286 2.53 1.29 -8.88
CA LEU A 286 1.17 1.83 -8.82
C LEU A 286 0.16 0.93 -9.55
N ALA A 287 0.51 0.40 -10.72
CA ALA A 287 -0.36 -0.53 -11.44
C ALA A 287 -0.64 -1.80 -10.64
N LEU A 288 0.36 -2.34 -9.93
CA LEU A 288 0.18 -3.49 -9.03
C LEU A 288 -0.73 -3.16 -7.85
N VAL A 289 -0.60 -1.98 -7.24
CA VAL A 289 -1.48 -1.54 -6.15
C VAL A 289 -2.93 -1.40 -6.63
N GLU A 290 -3.14 -0.76 -7.79
CA GLU A 290 -4.48 -0.64 -8.38
C GLU A 290 -5.06 -2.00 -8.78
N TYR A 291 -4.22 -2.91 -9.28
CA TYR A 291 -4.62 -4.29 -9.56
C TYR A 291 -5.05 -5.03 -8.28
N ALA A 292 -4.25 -4.93 -7.21
CA ALA A 292 -4.56 -5.55 -5.91
C ALA A 292 -5.91 -5.07 -5.38
N ARG A 293 -6.18 -3.76 -5.43
CA ARG A 293 -7.47 -3.17 -5.04
C ARG A 293 -8.65 -3.58 -5.92
N SER A 294 -8.38 -3.97 -7.16
CA SER A 294 -9.41 -4.44 -8.09
C SER A 294 -9.76 -5.92 -7.92
N ILE A 295 -9.04 -6.66 -7.08
CA ILE A 295 -9.35 -8.06 -6.82
C ILE A 295 -10.70 -8.11 -6.09
N PRO A 296 -11.72 -8.76 -6.68
CA PRO A 296 -13.02 -8.85 -6.03
C PRO A 296 -12.93 -9.73 -4.80
N VAL A 297 -13.50 -9.25 -3.70
CA VAL A 297 -13.70 -10.00 -2.45
C VAL A 297 -15.20 -10.04 -2.20
N ASP A 298 -15.74 -11.25 -2.01
CA ASP A 298 -17.15 -11.42 -1.68
C ASP A 298 -17.38 -11.04 -0.21
N SER A 299 -18.06 -9.91 0.02
CA SER A 299 -18.40 -9.43 1.36
C SER A 299 -19.54 -10.21 2.01
N ALA A 300 -20.30 -10.99 1.24
CA ALA A 300 -21.42 -11.81 1.73
C ALA A 300 -21.02 -13.26 2.05
N ARG A 301 -19.73 -13.61 1.89
CA ARG A 301 -19.22 -14.95 2.18
C ARG A 301 -19.43 -15.32 3.65
N ASN A 302 -19.63 -16.60 3.92
CA ASN A 302 -19.78 -17.10 5.28
C ASN A 302 -18.40 -17.21 5.94
N ILE A 303 -18.10 -16.28 6.85
CA ILE A 303 -16.81 -16.25 7.57
C ILE A 303 -16.90 -17.08 8.85
N GLY A 304 -16.02 -18.07 8.99
CA GLY A 304 -15.80 -18.81 10.22
C GLY A 304 -14.89 -18.05 11.18
N TRP A 305 -15.45 -17.58 12.30
CA TRP A 305 -14.67 -16.97 13.38
C TRP A 305 -14.30 -18.02 14.42
N GLY A 306 -13.00 -18.16 14.65
CA GLY A 306 -12.42 -18.99 15.69
C GLY A 306 -11.60 -18.19 16.68
N VAL A 307 -11.11 -18.87 17.70
CA VAL A 307 -10.22 -18.30 18.72
C VAL A 307 -8.98 -19.17 18.88
N THR A 308 -7.84 -18.55 19.12
CA THR A 308 -6.66 -19.27 19.60
C THR A 308 -6.61 -19.14 21.11
N PHE A 309 -6.39 -20.25 21.81
CA PHE A 309 -6.31 -20.27 23.27
C PHE A 309 -4.98 -20.85 23.74
N SER A 310 -4.36 -20.15 24.68
CA SER A 310 -3.13 -20.51 25.35
C SER A 310 -3.34 -20.54 26.87
N GLN A 311 -3.19 -21.73 27.45
CA GLN A 311 -3.17 -21.92 28.91
C GLN A 311 -2.09 -21.06 29.58
N LYS A 312 -0.85 -21.10 29.08
CA LYS A 312 0.29 -20.37 29.66
C LYS A 312 0.02 -18.87 29.78
N PHE A 313 -0.47 -18.26 28.71
CA PHE A 313 -0.83 -16.83 28.72
C PHE A 313 -1.96 -16.49 29.69
N SER A 314 -2.98 -17.33 29.79
CA SER A 314 -4.03 -17.15 30.79
C SER A 314 -3.45 -17.17 32.22
N GLU A 315 -2.51 -18.06 32.51
CA GLU A 315 -1.83 -18.14 33.80
C GLU A 315 -0.92 -16.92 34.05
N GLN A 316 -0.19 -16.45 33.03
CA GLN A 316 0.63 -15.23 33.10
C GLN A 316 -0.20 -13.98 33.45
N LEU A 317 -1.45 -13.91 32.99
CA LEU A 317 -2.40 -12.87 33.35
C LEU A 317 -2.96 -13.00 34.78
N GLY A 318 -2.57 -14.05 35.53
CA GLY A 318 -3.06 -14.33 36.88
C GLY A 318 -4.51 -14.83 36.92
N LEU A 319 -4.96 -15.46 35.83
CA LEU A 319 -6.29 -16.06 35.72
C LEU A 319 -6.27 -17.56 36.03
N ASP A 320 -7.43 -18.09 36.41
CA ASP A 320 -7.73 -19.51 36.35
C ASP A 320 -8.04 -19.86 34.89
N TRP A 321 -7.12 -20.59 34.24
CA TRP A 321 -7.21 -20.87 32.81
C TRP A 321 -8.40 -21.75 32.43
N GLN A 322 -8.86 -22.62 33.32
CA GLN A 322 -10.04 -23.46 33.07
C GLN A 322 -11.30 -22.59 33.07
N LYS A 323 -11.44 -21.68 34.03
CA LYS A 323 -12.54 -20.72 34.05
C LYS A 323 -12.51 -19.78 32.85
N ASN A 324 -11.32 -19.34 32.45
CA ASN A 324 -11.14 -18.51 31.25
C ASN A 324 -11.60 -19.26 30.00
N PHE A 325 -11.11 -20.49 29.79
CA PHE A 325 -11.52 -21.30 28.65
C PHE A 325 -13.03 -21.56 28.65
N ASP A 326 -13.62 -21.92 29.80
CA ASP A 326 -15.07 -22.12 29.91
C ASP A 326 -15.87 -20.84 29.64
N ALA A 327 -15.38 -19.68 30.07
CA ALA A 327 -16.00 -18.39 29.76
C ALA A 327 -15.93 -18.10 28.25
N ILE A 328 -14.78 -18.33 27.60
CA ILE A 328 -14.62 -18.21 26.15
C ILE A 328 -15.63 -19.11 25.41
N LEU A 329 -15.75 -20.38 25.82
CA LEU A 329 -16.70 -21.32 25.22
C LEU A 329 -18.16 -20.89 25.42
N THR A 330 -18.49 -20.29 26.56
CA THR A 330 -19.86 -19.94 26.94
C THR A 330 -20.30 -18.60 26.35
N ASP A 331 -19.42 -17.59 26.41
CA ASP A 331 -19.72 -16.22 26.03
C ASP A 331 -19.55 -16.03 24.52
N LEU A 332 -18.44 -16.51 23.95
CA LEU A 332 -18.14 -16.35 22.51
C LEU A 332 -18.72 -17.49 21.65
N LYS A 333 -18.94 -18.67 22.23
CA LYS A 333 -19.46 -19.87 21.55
C LYS A 333 -18.75 -20.18 20.22
N PRO A 334 -17.40 -20.22 20.20
CA PRO A 334 -16.65 -20.42 18.97
C PRO A 334 -16.95 -21.82 18.40
N LYS A 335 -17.09 -21.89 17.08
CA LYS A 335 -17.18 -23.17 16.36
C LYS A 335 -15.82 -23.72 15.93
N LYS A 336 -14.78 -22.89 16.03
CA LYS A 336 -13.41 -23.21 15.66
C LYS A 336 -12.46 -22.74 16.76
N ILE A 337 -11.56 -23.60 17.18
CA ILE A 337 -10.59 -23.32 18.24
C ILE A 337 -9.21 -23.78 17.78
N ARG A 338 -8.18 -22.96 18.01
CA ARG A 338 -6.79 -23.35 17.85
C ARG A 338 -6.19 -23.56 19.22
N LEU A 339 -5.77 -24.79 19.51
CA LEU A 339 -5.22 -25.21 20.80
C LEU A 339 -3.76 -25.61 20.65
N VAL A 340 -2.96 -25.35 21.68
CA VAL A 340 -1.50 -25.52 21.66
C VAL A 340 -1.08 -26.65 22.59
N ALA A 341 -0.29 -27.59 22.07
CA ALA A 341 0.40 -28.60 22.86
C ALA A 341 1.81 -28.08 23.20
N TYR A 342 1.99 -27.57 24.42
CA TYR A 342 3.28 -27.05 24.90
C TYR A 342 4.20 -28.20 25.36
N TRP A 343 5.33 -28.39 24.68
CA TRP A 343 6.24 -29.51 24.95
C TRP A 343 6.81 -29.47 26.38
N ASP A 344 7.20 -28.28 26.84
CA ASP A 344 7.72 -28.06 28.19
C ASP A 344 6.72 -28.36 29.33
N GLU A 345 5.41 -28.26 29.07
CA GLU A 345 4.37 -28.66 30.02
C GLU A 345 4.05 -30.15 29.97
N ILE A 346 3.98 -30.71 28.76
CA ILE A 346 3.57 -32.10 28.54
C ILE A 346 4.68 -33.07 28.92
N GLU A 347 5.95 -32.73 28.66
CA GLU A 347 7.11 -33.56 28.96
C GLU A 347 8.13 -32.82 29.84
N LYS A 348 7.68 -32.38 31.02
CA LYS A 348 8.53 -31.71 32.03
C LYS A 348 9.80 -32.48 32.36
N TRP A 349 9.70 -33.81 32.37
CA TRP A 349 10.82 -34.73 32.58
C TRP A 349 10.85 -35.74 31.44
N ARG A 350 12.06 -36.00 30.91
CA ARG A 350 12.26 -36.91 29.78
C ARG A 350 11.51 -38.24 29.96
N GLY A 351 10.62 -38.56 29.02
CA GLY A 351 9.82 -39.79 29.01
C GLY A 351 8.66 -39.84 30.00
N VAL A 352 8.39 -38.76 30.75
CA VAL A 352 7.24 -38.65 31.66
C VAL A 352 6.26 -37.64 31.08
N TYR A 353 5.15 -38.15 30.55
CA TYR A 353 4.15 -37.33 29.88
C TYR A 353 2.94 -37.06 30.78
N ASP A 354 2.54 -35.79 30.87
CA ASP A 354 1.27 -35.36 31.45
C ASP A 354 0.38 -34.76 30.37
N PHE A 355 -0.82 -35.33 30.23
CA PHE A 355 -1.80 -34.95 29.22
C PHE A 355 -3.11 -34.44 29.84
N SER A 356 -3.19 -34.30 31.17
CA SER A 356 -4.43 -33.97 31.87
C SER A 356 -5.08 -32.69 31.34
N ASP A 357 -4.27 -31.67 31.09
CA ASP A 357 -4.75 -30.34 30.72
C ASP A 357 -5.27 -30.33 29.27
N LEU A 358 -4.54 -30.99 28.36
CA LEU A 358 -4.96 -31.16 26.97
C LEU A 358 -6.20 -32.05 26.83
N ASP A 359 -6.28 -33.14 27.60
CA ASP A 359 -7.47 -34.00 27.64
C ASP A 359 -8.70 -33.20 28.08
N TRP A 360 -8.53 -32.32 29.08
CA TRP A 360 -9.58 -31.44 29.55
C TRP A 360 -9.99 -30.44 28.46
N LEU A 361 -9.04 -29.73 27.83
CA LEU A 361 -9.32 -28.77 26.76
C LEU A 361 -10.07 -29.40 25.58
N LEU A 362 -9.65 -30.59 25.13
CA LEU A 362 -10.29 -31.31 24.03
C LEU A 362 -11.69 -31.81 24.41
N LEU A 363 -11.88 -32.31 25.64
CA LEU A 363 -13.19 -32.71 26.14
C LEU A 363 -14.16 -31.52 26.17
N ARG A 364 -13.71 -30.36 26.68
CA ARG A 364 -14.53 -29.13 26.73
C ARG A 364 -14.86 -28.63 25.32
N SER A 365 -13.90 -28.65 24.40
CA SER A 365 -14.11 -28.29 22.99
C SER A 365 -15.13 -29.21 22.30
N ARG A 366 -15.06 -30.52 22.58
CA ARG A 366 -16.03 -31.49 22.07
C ARG A 366 -17.44 -31.22 22.58
N ASN A 367 -17.61 -30.84 23.84
CA ASN A 367 -18.94 -30.60 24.44
C ASN A 367 -19.71 -29.44 23.79
N VAL A 368 -19.03 -28.55 23.06
CA VAL A 368 -19.65 -27.43 22.33
C VAL A 368 -19.63 -27.62 20.81
N ASP A 369 -19.24 -28.82 20.36
CA ASP A 369 -19.05 -29.19 18.95
C ASP A 369 -18.09 -28.24 18.22
N ALA A 370 -17.00 -27.83 18.87
CA ALA A 370 -15.96 -27.02 18.25
C ALA A 370 -14.96 -27.87 17.46
N GLU A 371 -14.58 -27.38 16.28
CA GLU A 371 -13.50 -27.92 15.46
C GLU A 371 -12.15 -27.41 15.95
N VAL A 372 -11.17 -28.29 16.10
CA VAL A 372 -9.87 -27.96 16.67
C VAL A 372 -8.77 -28.01 15.61
N ILE A 373 -8.02 -26.91 15.48
CA ILE A 373 -6.64 -26.91 14.96
C ILE A 373 -5.73 -27.20 16.15
N PHE A 374 -4.98 -28.30 16.08
CA PHE A 374 -4.11 -28.71 17.18
C PHE A 374 -2.65 -28.50 16.83
N VAL A 375 -2.00 -27.57 17.53
CA VAL A 375 -0.64 -27.11 17.25
C VAL A 375 0.37 -27.94 18.03
N ILE A 376 1.34 -28.51 17.32
CA ILE A 376 2.40 -29.35 17.84
C ILE A 376 3.74 -28.94 17.24
N GLY A 377 4.81 -29.15 17.98
CA GLY A 377 6.17 -28.73 17.62
C GLY A 377 6.86 -28.12 18.83
N MET A 378 8.08 -27.62 18.64
CA MET A 378 8.73 -26.82 19.68
C MET A 378 8.43 -25.33 19.53
N LYS A 379 8.33 -24.82 18.29
CA LYS A 379 7.91 -23.46 18.01
C LYS A 379 6.39 -23.44 17.89
N VAL A 380 5.69 -22.89 18.87
CA VAL A 380 4.22 -22.86 18.95
C VAL A 380 3.74 -21.52 19.50
N PRO A 381 2.46 -21.16 19.37
CA PRO A 381 1.99 -19.80 19.66
C PRO A 381 2.28 -19.29 21.08
N ARG A 382 2.52 -17.97 21.16
CA ARG A 382 2.90 -17.13 22.32
C ARG A 382 4.42 -16.96 22.44
N TRP A 383 4.86 -15.80 22.91
CA TRP A 383 6.25 -15.56 23.31
C TRP A 383 6.67 -16.55 24.42
N PRO A 384 7.88 -17.15 24.37
CA PRO A 384 9.02 -16.83 23.50
C PRO A 384 9.04 -17.58 22.15
N GLU A 385 7.88 -18.05 21.67
CA GLU A 385 7.66 -18.91 20.50
C GLU A 385 8.16 -20.34 20.67
N CYS A 386 9.32 -20.57 21.28
CA CYS A 386 9.86 -21.91 21.50
C CYS A 386 9.71 -22.40 22.95
N PHE A 387 8.93 -23.47 23.13
CA PHE A 387 8.58 -24.03 24.44
C PHE A 387 9.28 -25.38 24.64
N ILE A 388 10.56 -25.33 25.00
CA ILE A 388 11.43 -26.50 25.07
C ILE A 388 11.64 -26.90 26.55
N PRO A 389 11.45 -28.18 26.93
CA PRO A 389 11.75 -28.64 28.28
C PRO A 389 13.22 -28.45 28.65
N SER A 390 13.50 -28.07 29.90
CA SER A 390 14.87 -27.79 30.39
C SER A 390 15.84 -28.99 30.29
N TRP A 391 15.35 -30.22 30.26
CA TRP A 391 16.20 -31.41 30.09
C TRP A 391 16.76 -31.56 28.67
N VAL A 392 16.21 -30.82 27.70
CA VAL A 392 16.62 -30.82 26.29
C VAL A 392 17.78 -29.86 26.05
N ASP A 393 17.94 -28.83 26.87
CA ASP A 393 19.00 -27.81 26.76
C ASP A 393 20.42 -28.38 26.55
N PRO A 394 20.87 -29.43 27.28
CA PRO A 394 22.22 -29.98 27.12
C PRO A 394 22.39 -30.89 25.89
N LEU A 395 21.33 -31.21 25.14
CA LEU A 395 21.40 -32.14 24.01
C LEU A 395 22.00 -31.48 22.75
N ALA A 396 22.66 -32.30 21.92
CA ALA A 396 23.10 -31.86 20.60
C ALA A 396 21.88 -31.57 19.68
N PRO A 397 22.03 -30.73 18.63
CA PRO A 397 20.92 -30.37 17.74
C PRO A 397 20.16 -31.57 17.17
N GLU A 398 20.87 -32.61 16.70
CA GLU A 398 20.23 -33.82 16.15
C GLU A 398 19.48 -34.62 17.23
N GLU A 399 20.02 -34.71 18.44
CA GLU A 399 19.39 -35.39 19.58
C GLU A 399 18.15 -34.64 20.08
N ARG A 400 18.19 -33.30 20.07
CA ARG A 400 17.04 -32.44 20.36
C ARG A 400 15.92 -32.68 19.36
N GLU A 401 16.26 -32.78 18.09
CA GLU A 401 15.32 -33.04 17.01
C GLU A 401 14.70 -34.45 17.10
N ASP A 402 15.47 -35.45 17.52
CA ASP A 402 14.96 -36.79 17.81
C ASP A 402 14.00 -36.77 19.01
N ALA A 403 14.36 -36.06 20.07
CA ALA A 403 13.51 -35.87 21.25
C ALA A 403 12.19 -35.16 20.91
N LEU A 404 12.26 -34.08 20.12
CA LEU A 404 11.09 -33.35 19.64
C LEU A 404 10.16 -34.24 18.82
N ARG A 405 10.71 -35.02 17.87
CA ARG A 405 9.92 -35.98 17.09
C ARG A 405 9.28 -37.06 17.95
N GLU A 406 9.94 -37.51 19.02
CA GLU A 406 9.33 -38.47 19.94
C GLU A 406 8.16 -37.84 20.72
N TYR A 407 8.33 -36.61 21.23
CA TYR A 407 7.22 -35.85 21.81
C TYR A 407 6.04 -35.71 20.84
N MET A 408 6.30 -35.24 19.62
CA MET A 408 5.25 -35.09 18.60
C MET A 408 4.56 -36.41 18.29
N ARG A 409 5.32 -37.52 18.19
CA ARG A 409 4.77 -38.87 18.02
C ARG A 409 3.81 -39.20 19.14
N MET A 410 4.19 -38.97 20.40
CA MET A 410 3.37 -39.28 21.56
C MET A 410 2.07 -38.47 21.58
N VAL A 411 2.11 -37.18 21.22
CA VAL A 411 0.92 -36.34 21.10
C VAL A 411 -0.02 -36.83 19.99
N VAL A 412 0.51 -37.07 18.78
CA VAL A 412 -0.32 -37.49 17.63
C VAL A 412 -0.91 -38.89 17.86
N GLU A 413 -0.12 -39.84 18.37
CA GLU A 413 -0.61 -41.19 18.69
C GLU A 413 -1.76 -41.16 19.72
N ARG A 414 -1.63 -40.31 20.74
CA ARG A 414 -2.67 -40.14 21.76
C ARG A 414 -3.97 -39.61 21.16
N TYR A 415 -3.89 -38.56 20.33
CA TYR A 415 -5.07 -37.79 19.95
C TYR A 415 -5.58 -38.03 18.53
N LYS A 416 -4.95 -38.87 17.70
CA LYS A 416 -5.43 -39.17 16.32
C LYS A 416 -6.86 -39.72 16.25
N LYS A 417 -7.40 -40.26 17.36
CA LYS A 417 -8.78 -40.77 17.43
C LYS A 417 -9.80 -39.72 17.89
N ASN A 418 -9.37 -38.51 18.21
CA ASN A 418 -10.24 -37.43 18.66
C ASN A 418 -10.94 -36.77 17.46
N PRO A 419 -12.27 -36.89 17.30
CA PRO A 419 -12.99 -36.39 16.13
C PRO A 419 -13.08 -34.85 16.07
N GLU A 420 -12.93 -34.16 17.19
CA GLU A 420 -12.90 -32.69 17.27
C GLU A 420 -11.66 -32.09 16.60
N ILE A 421 -10.52 -32.79 16.63
CA ILE A 421 -9.32 -32.36 15.91
C ILE A 421 -9.58 -32.53 14.42
N LYS A 422 -9.48 -31.43 13.67
CA LYS A 422 -9.66 -31.42 12.21
C LYS A 422 -8.35 -31.23 11.45
N ILE A 423 -7.39 -30.52 12.05
CA ILE A 423 -6.14 -30.14 11.40
C ILE A 423 -5.01 -30.24 12.41
N TRP A 424 -3.88 -30.80 11.99
CA TRP A 424 -2.62 -30.75 12.75
C TRP A 424 -1.80 -29.56 12.27
N GLN A 425 -1.50 -28.59 13.13
CA GLN A 425 -0.50 -27.59 12.79
C GLN A 425 0.88 -28.06 13.26
N VAL A 426 1.84 -28.08 12.34
CA VAL A 426 3.23 -28.42 12.66
C VAL A 426 4.06 -27.16 12.65
N GLU A 427 4.57 -26.81 13.83
CA GLU A 427 5.34 -25.60 14.13
C GLU A 427 4.55 -24.29 13.85
N ASN A 428 4.99 -23.18 14.44
CA ASN A 428 4.46 -21.84 14.19
C ASN A 428 5.47 -21.02 13.39
N GLU A 429 5.09 -20.61 12.18
CA GLU A 429 5.92 -19.79 11.28
C GLU A 429 7.37 -20.32 11.18
N PRO A 430 7.58 -21.59 10.77
CA PRO A 430 8.87 -22.27 10.88
C PRO A 430 10.00 -21.65 10.04
N TYR A 431 9.65 -20.82 9.05
CA TYR A 431 10.62 -20.11 8.21
C TYR A 431 10.95 -18.69 8.69
N LEU A 432 10.20 -18.18 9.68
CA LEU A 432 10.42 -16.86 10.24
C LEU A 432 11.44 -16.92 11.39
N ALA A 433 12.53 -16.18 11.27
CA ALA A 433 13.54 -16.01 12.30
C ALA A 433 13.06 -15.05 13.40
N PHE A 434 12.12 -15.52 14.22
CA PHE A 434 11.47 -14.78 15.31
C PHE A 434 11.25 -15.68 16.53
N GLY A 435 11.35 -15.11 17.73
CA GLY A 435 11.31 -15.83 19.02
C GLY A 435 12.70 -16.18 19.59
N GLU A 436 12.71 -16.84 20.75
CA GLU A 436 13.91 -17.39 21.40
C GLU A 436 14.02 -18.89 21.10
N CYS A 437 14.31 -19.19 19.83
CA CYS A 437 14.40 -20.55 19.33
C CYS A 437 15.86 -20.96 19.07
N PRO A 438 16.25 -22.21 19.38
CA PRO A 438 17.56 -22.71 18.99
C PRO A 438 17.64 -22.96 17.48
N ASP A 439 18.88 -22.96 16.96
CA ASP A 439 19.13 -23.38 15.59
C ASP A 439 18.69 -24.82 15.35
N ARG A 440 18.21 -25.08 14.13
CA ARG A 440 17.68 -26.37 13.69
C ARG A 440 18.44 -26.87 12.46
N PRO A 441 18.62 -28.20 12.30
CA PRO A 441 19.23 -28.76 11.11
C PRO A 441 18.33 -28.62 9.88
N ASP A 442 18.94 -28.64 8.70
CA ASP A 442 18.21 -28.62 7.44
C ASP A 442 17.22 -29.78 7.32
N GLY A 443 16.06 -29.50 6.72
CA GLY A 443 15.03 -30.49 6.48
C GLY A 443 14.24 -30.93 7.72
N PHE A 444 14.34 -30.19 8.84
CA PHE A 444 13.63 -30.53 10.08
C PHE A 444 12.11 -30.61 9.85
N LEU A 445 11.54 -29.61 9.17
CA LEU A 445 10.10 -29.46 9.03
C LEU A 445 9.52 -30.59 8.18
N GLU A 446 10.21 -30.97 7.11
CA GLU A 446 9.81 -32.07 6.23
C GLU A 446 9.75 -33.40 6.99
N LYS A 447 10.68 -33.63 7.93
CA LYS A 447 10.69 -34.83 8.79
C LYS A 447 9.54 -34.82 9.79
N GLU A 448 9.22 -33.67 10.37
CA GLU A 448 8.12 -33.50 11.31
C GLU A 448 6.76 -33.67 10.63
N ILE A 449 6.56 -33.04 9.47
CA ILE A 449 5.34 -33.21 8.67
C ILE A 449 5.20 -34.68 8.24
N ALA A 450 6.27 -35.31 7.77
CA ALA A 450 6.25 -36.72 7.39
C ALA A 450 5.90 -37.64 8.57
N LEU A 451 6.40 -37.34 9.78
CA LEU A 451 6.05 -38.05 11.00
C LEU A 451 4.55 -37.98 11.28
N VAL A 452 3.97 -36.77 11.32
CA VAL A 452 2.54 -36.57 11.60
C VAL A 452 1.69 -37.33 10.58
N LYS A 453 2.00 -37.17 9.28
CA LYS A 453 1.29 -37.87 8.20
C LYS A 453 1.42 -39.38 8.28
N SER A 454 2.53 -39.91 8.79
CA SER A 454 2.71 -41.36 8.97
C SER A 454 1.83 -41.95 10.07
N ILE A 455 1.50 -41.15 11.09
CA ILE A 455 0.71 -41.60 12.26
C ILE A 455 -0.78 -41.36 12.03
N ASP A 456 -1.14 -40.20 11.47
CA ASP A 456 -2.50 -39.80 11.16
C ASP A 456 -2.61 -39.25 9.72
N PRO A 457 -2.71 -40.13 8.70
CA PRO A 457 -2.85 -39.71 7.31
C PRO A 457 -4.25 -39.16 6.99
N SER A 458 -5.19 -39.22 7.93
CA SER A 458 -6.60 -38.87 7.69
C SER A 458 -6.89 -37.37 7.79
N ARG A 459 -6.00 -36.60 8.41
CA ARG A 459 -6.15 -35.16 8.63
C ARG A 459 -5.06 -34.38 7.93
N PRO A 460 -5.38 -33.19 7.39
CA PRO A 460 -4.38 -32.33 6.76
C PRO A 460 -3.40 -31.75 7.79
N VAL A 461 -2.19 -31.46 7.31
CA VAL A 461 -1.18 -30.70 8.05
C VAL A 461 -1.19 -29.24 7.62
N LEU A 462 -1.35 -28.35 8.60
CA LEU A 462 -1.25 -26.90 8.46
C LEU A 462 0.19 -26.44 8.73
N VAL A 463 0.71 -25.60 7.84
CA VAL A 463 1.97 -24.85 8.04
C VAL A 463 1.65 -23.37 7.96
N THR A 464 2.21 -22.58 8.87
CA THR A 464 1.90 -21.16 9.01
C THR A 464 3.07 -20.27 8.60
N ASP A 465 2.80 -19.00 8.26
CA ASP A 465 3.85 -18.00 8.04
C ASP A 465 3.32 -16.55 8.16
N GLY A 466 4.25 -15.61 8.30
CA GLY A 466 3.97 -14.18 8.51
C GLY A 466 3.14 -13.57 7.39
N GLY A 467 2.03 -12.91 7.74
CA GLY A 467 1.18 -12.21 6.78
C GLY A 467 1.93 -11.14 6.03
N GLU A 468 2.53 -10.23 6.78
CA GLU A 468 3.05 -8.96 6.29
C GLU A 468 4.39 -9.15 5.58
N PHE A 469 5.25 -10.05 6.10
CA PHE A 469 6.62 -10.21 5.62
C PHE A 469 7.09 -11.67 5.42
N GLY A 470 6.22 -12.67 5.61
CA GLY A 470 6.58 -14.10 5.47
C GLY A 470 6.73 -14.59 4.02
N ASP A 471 7.52 -15.65 3.87
CA ASP A 471 7.74 -16.42 2.63
C ASP A 471 6.65 -17.50 2.45
N TRP A 472 5.46 -17.02 2.09
CA TRP A 472 4.30 -17.88 1.84
C TRP A 472 4.56 -18.99 0.82
N TYR A 473 5.49 -18.81 -0.12
CA TYR A 473 5.78 -19.84 -1.12
C TYR A 473 6.27 -21.12 -0.45
N ARG A 474 7.24 -21.03 0.47
CA ARG A 474 7.79 -22.20 1.17
C ARG A 474 6.75 -22.84 2.08
N ALA A 475 6.03 -22.05 2.85
CA ALA A 475 4.99 -22.55 3.76
C ALA A 475 3.85 -23.26 3.01
N VAL A 476 3.37 -22.67 1.91
CA VAL A 476 2.35 -23.25 1.03
C VAL A 476 2.83 -24.56 0.41
N MET A 477 4.11 -24.70 0.04
CA MET A 477 4.65 -25.94 -0.53
C MET A 477 4.85 -27.04 0.53
N ALA A 478 5.06 -26.70 1.80
CA ALA A 478 5.31 -27.66 2.86
C ALA A 478 4.03 -28.33 3.40
N GLY A 479 2.95 -27.55 3.59
CA GLY A 479 1.69 -28.01 4.19
C GLY A 479 0.61 -28.42 3.20
N ASP A 480 -0.41 -29.13 3.71
CA ASP A 480 -1.67 -29.39 2.98
C ASP A 480 -2.62 -28.19 3.07
N VAL A 481 -2.51 -27.41 4.15
CA VAL A 481 -3.23 -26.16 4.41
C VAL A 481 -2.20 -25.09 4.75
N PHE A 482 -2.46 -23.85 4.35
CA PHE A 482 -1.63 -22.71 4.70
C PHE A 482 -2.37 -21.79 5.68
N GLY A 483 -1.65 -21.31 6.69
CA GLY A 483 -2.14 -20.32 7.64
C GLY A 483 -1.27 -19.08 7.66
N THR A 484 -1.88 -17.91 7.78
CA THR A 484 -1.15 -16.66 7.89
C THR A 484 -1.50 -15.87 9.13
N THR A 485 -0.57 -15.06 9.59
CA THR A 485 -0.81 -14.05 10.61
C THR A 485 -1.39 -12.78 9.99
N MET A 486 -2.09 -11.98 10.79
CA MET A 486 -2.68 -10.72 10.37
C MET A 486 -2.61 -9.72 11.52
N TYR A 487 -1.46 -9.06 11.60
CA TYR A 487 -1.19 -8.00 12.55
C TYR A 487 -1.27 -6.65 11.85
N ARG A 488 -1.88 -5.67 12.52
CA ARG A 488 -2.02 -4.31 11.99
C ARG A 488 -1.20 -3.31 12.78
N LYS A 489 -1.20 -3.39 14.12
CA LYS A 489 -0.39 -2.55 15.00
C LYS A 489 0.59 -3.40 15.78
N VAL A 490 1.88 -3.11 15.65
CA VAL A 490 2.93 -3.85 16.37
C VAL A 490 3.97 -2.92 16.95
N TYR A 491 4.73 -3.41 17.92
CA TYR A 491 5.97 -2.79 18.36
C TYR A 491 7.18 -3.50 17.71
N PRO A 492 7.75 -2.96 16.62
CA PRO A 492 8.88 -3.59 15.95
C PRO A 492 10.17 -3.40 16.76
N ARG A 493 10.86 -4.49 17.12
CA ARG A 493 12.07 -4.48 17.99
C ARG A 493 13.12 -3.40 17.64
N PHE A 494 13.37 -3.15 16.36
CA PHE A 494 14.41 -2.22 15.91
C PHE A 494 13.94 -0.77 15.68
N LEU A 495 12.66 -0.57 15.37
CA LEU A 495 12.10 0.76 15.06
C LEU A 495 11.26 1.32 16.21
N GLY A 496 10.73 0.45 17.07
CA GLY A 496 9.91 0.77 18.23
C GLY A 496 10.56 1.75 19.21
N PRO A 497 11.88 1.64 19.52
CA PRO A 497 12.54 2.62 20.39
C PRO A 497 12.53 4.06 19.87
N ILE A 498 12.29 4.28 18.58
CA ILE A 498 12.26 5.63 17.96
C ILE A 498 10.83 6.06 17.65
N PHE A 499 10.01 5.13 17.14
CA PHE A 499 8.69 5.43 16.60
C PHE A 499 7.53 4.92 17.46
N GLY A 500 7.81 4.15 18.52
CA GLY A 500 6.82 3.48 19.33
C GLY A 500 6.09 2.38 18.56
N VAL A 501 4.81 2.18 18.89
CA VAL A 501 3.92 1.28 18.14
C VAL A 501 3.65 1.85 16.77
N ILE A 502 3.76 1.00 15.75
CA ILE A 502 3.54 1.36 14.34
C ILE A 502 2.36 0.58 13.81
N GLU A 503 1.45 1.28 13.14
CA GLU A 503 0.44 0.64 12.29
C GLU A 503 1.03 0.37 10.91
N TYR A 504 0.99 -0.88 10.47
CA TYR A 504 1.49 -1.27 9.17
C TYR A 504 0.68 -0.61 8.06
N PRO A 505 1.34 0.05 7.07
CA PRO A 505 0.66 0.74 5.99
C PRO A 505 0.20 -0.24 4.88
N ILE A 506 -0.38 -1.38 5.28
CA ILE A 506 -0.79 -2.50 4.44
C ILE A 506 -2.32 -2.49 4.34
N ALA A 507 -2.85 -2.23 3.14
CA ALA A 507 -4.29 -2.27 2.90
C ALA A 507 -4.79 -3.73 2.81
N PRO A 508 -6.08 -4.02 3.11
CA PRO A 508 -6.63 -5.38 3.06
C PRO A 508 -6.38 -6.11 1.74
N SER A 509 -6.45 -5.38 0.61
CA SER A 509 -6.17 -5.86 -0.74
C SER A 509 -4.79 -6.51 -0.95
N PHE A 510 -3.85 -6.31 -0.01
CA PHE A 510 -2.54 -6.96 -0.03
C PHE A 510 -2.64 -8.48 0.11
N PHE A 511 -3.44 -8.99 1.05
CA PHE A 511 -3.60 -10.41 1.31
C PHE A 511 -4.15 -11.21 0.11
N PRO A 512 -5.25 -10.81 -0.56
CA PRO A 512 -5.76 -11.53 -1.72
C PRO A 512 -4.83 -11.40 -2.94
N PHE A 513 -4.06 -10.31 -3.05
CA PHE A 513 -3.01 -10.20 -4.06
C PHE A 513 -1.86 -11.17 -3.80
N LYS A 514 -1.36 -11.22 -2.55
CA LYS A 514 -0.29 -12.14 -2.14
C LYS A 514 -0.73 -13.59 -2.30
N GLU A 515 -1.97 -13.93 -1.92
CA GLU A 515 -2.57 -15.24 -2.14
C GLU A 515 -2.58 -15.62 -3.62
N LYS A 516 -3.15 -14.78 -4.49
CA LYS A 516 -3.20 -15.05 -5.94
C LYS A 516 -1.82 -15.24 -6.54
N LEU A 517 -0.85 -14.41 -6.13
CA LEU A 517 0.53 -14.53 -6.59
C LEU A 517 1.13 -15.87 -6.16
N VAL A 518 0.98 -16.26 -4.90
CA VAL A 518 1.55 -17.51 -4.38
C VAL A 518 0.89 -18.71 -5.04
N ARG A 519 -0.45 -18.74 -5.17
CA ARG A 519 -1.17 -19.79 -5.91
C ARG A 519 -0.70 -19.92 -7.36
N PHE A 520 -0.43 -18.80 -8.01
CA PHE A 520 0.12 -18.79 -9.37
C PHE A 520 1.52 -19.42 -9.43
N LEU A 521 2.38 -19.10 -8.45
CA LEU A 521 3.77 -19.60 -8.40
C LEU A 521 3.86 -21.07 -8.00
N THR A 522 3.02 -21.54 -7.07
CA THR A 522 3.04 -22.93 -6.58
C THR A 522 2.20 -23.89 -7.41
N GLY A 523 1.19 -23.37 -8.12
CA GLY A 523 0.19 -24.19 -8.82
C GLY A 523 -0.91 -24.73 -7.90
N GLU A 524 -0.89 -24.40 -6.61
CA GLU A 524 -1.81 -24.89 -5.57
C GLU A 524 -3.14 -24.11 -5.57
N ARG A 525 -3.98 -24.37 -6.57
CA ARG A 525 -5.20 -23.59 -6.81
C ARG A 525 -6.28 -23.78 -5.76
N ASP A 526 -6.43 -25.00 -5.25
CA ASP A 526 -7.54 -25.38 -4.35
C ASP A 526 -7.09 -25.51 -2.89
N LYS A 527 -5.83 -25.20 -2.59
CA LYS A 527 -5.28 -25.27 -1.23
C LYS A 527 -6.02 -24.30 -0.31
N LEU A 528 -6.36 -24.74 0.89
CA LEU A 528 -7.05 -23.91 1.88
C LEU A 528 -6.08 -22.90 2.52
N PHE A 529 -6.49 -21.64 2.58
CA PHE A 529 -5.73 -20.53 3.18
C PHE A 529 -6.55 -19.98 4.35
N LEU A 530 -5.92 -19.85 5.52
CA LEU A 530 -6.55 -19.42 6.77
C LEU A 530 -5.81 -18.22 7.36
N ALA A 531 -6.50 -17.35 8.09
CA ALA A 531 -5.85 -16.39 8.98
C ALA A 531 -5.84 -16.97 10.40
N VAL A 532 -4.71 -17.51 10.85
CA VAL A 532 -4.61 -18.27 12.11
C VAL A 532 -4.22 -17.44 13.32
N GLU A 533 -3.81 -16.18 13.07
CA GLU A 533 -3.48 -15.19 14.10
C GLU A 533 -3.97 -13.82 13.63
N LEU A 534 -5.28 -13.60 13.75
CA LEU A 534 -5.85 -12.27 13.58
C LEU A 534 -5.67 -11.50 14.89
N GLN A 535 -4.99 -10.35 14.82
CA GLN A 535 -4.72 -9.53 15.99
C GLN A 535 -6.00 -9.18 16.76
N GLY A 536 -6.09 -9.64 18.01
CA GLY A 536 -7.18 -9.36 18.93
C GLY A 536 -6.72 -8.80 20.28
N GLU A 537 -5.45 -8.46 20.42
CA GLU A 537 -4.85 -7.89 21.64
C GLU A 537 -3.76 -6.87 21.28
N ALA A 538 -3.35 -6.07 22.27
CA ALA A 538 -2.28 -5.10 22.11
C ALA A 538 -0.90 -5.79 21.96
N TRP A 539 -0.07 -5.22 21.09
CA TRP A 539 1.35 -5.58 20.96
C TRP A 539 2.20 -4.35 21.24
N GLY A 540 2.73 -4.26 22.46
CA GLY A 540 3.60 -3.17 22.92
C GLY A 540 5.06 -3.56 23.07
N GLU A 541 5.83 -2.71 23.75
CA GLU A 541 7.29 -2.86 23.93
C GLU A 541 7.70 -4.03 24.84
N ALA A 542 6.78 -4.45 25.70
CA ALA A 542 6.91 -5.58 26.60
C ALA A 542 5.76 -6.58 26.36
N GLU A 543 5.87 -7.76 26.95
CA GLU A 543 4.77 -8.74 26.96
C GLU A 543 3.49 -8.12 27.54
N LEU A 544 2.33 -8.50 27.01
CA LEU A 544 1.06 -7.84 27.31
C LEU A 544 0.75 -7.77 28.80
N HIS A 545 1.05 -8.83 29.55
CA HIS A 545 0.79 -8.90 31.00
C HIS A 545 1.67 -7.94 31.84
N LEU A 546 2.76 -7.41 31.25
CA LEU A 546 3.67 -6.44 31.88
C LEU A 546 3.40 -5.00 31.46
N LEU A 547 2.64 -4.79 30.37
CA LEU A 547 2.31 -3.45 29.88
C LEU A 547 1.30 -2.76 30.81
N PRO A 548 1.46 -1.45 31.10
CA PRO A 548 0.43 -0.68 31.81
C PRO A 548 -0.92 -0.72 31.09
N LEU A 549 -2.01 -0.85 31.84
CA LEU A 549 -3.37 -0.96 31.27
C LEU A 549 -3.72 0.18 30.30
N GLU A 550 -3.32 1.41 30.63
CA GLU A 550 -3.55 2.60 29.80
C GLU A 550 -2.87 2.48 28.44
N GLU A 551 -1.65 1.92 28.38
CA GLU A 551 -0.93 1.69 27.13
C GLU A 551 -1.57 0.57 26.31
N GLN A 552 -2.03 -0.51 26.96
CA GLN A 552 -2.74 -1.59 26.28
C GLN A 552 -3.98 -1.06 25.54
N PHE A 553 -4.80 -0.24 26.20
CA PHE A 553 -5.98 0.39 25.59
C PHE A 553 -5.64 1.46 24.56
N ALA A 554 -4.54 2.19 24.72
CA ALA A 554 -4.08 3.14 23.70
C ALA A 554 -3.67 2.44 22.40
N ILE A 555 -3.08 1.24 22.52
CA ILE A 555 -2.66 0.43 21.37
C ILE A 555 -3.85 -0.26 20.71
N PHE A 556 -4.71 -0.89 21.52
CA PHE A 556 -5.78 -1.77 21.04
C PHE A 556 -7.13 -1.51 21.76
N PRO A 557 -7.79 -0.38 21.47
CA PRO A 557 -9.12 -0.09 22.02
C PRO A 557 -10.23 -0.90 21.31
N PRO A 558 -11.44 -1.01 21.88
CA PRO A 558 -12.57 -1.73 21.27
C PRO A 558 -12.93 -1.25 19.85
N GLU A 559 -12.80 0.04 19.57
CA GLU A 559 -13.02 0.60 18.23
C GLU A 559 -12.02 0.01 17.22
N TYR A 560 -10.76 -0.16 17.63
CA TYR A 560 -9.72 -0.74 16.78
C TYR A 560 -9.92 -2.24 16.56
N PHE A 561 -10.49 -2.95 17.54
CA PHE A 561 -10.94 -4.33 17.33
C PHE A 561 -12.00 -4.39 16.23
N GLN A 562 -13.02 -3.53 16.27
CA GLN A 562 -14.06 -3.47 15.23
C GLN A 562 -13.47 -3.17 13.85
N GLU A 563 -12.55 -2.21 13.75
CA GLU A 563 -11.82 -1.93 12.52
C GLU A 563 -11.02 -3.14 12.03
N THR A 564 -10.44 -3.93 12.95
CA THR A 564 -9.66 -5.12 12.60
C THR A 564 -10.55 -6.25 12.08
N ILE A 565 -11.76 -6.39 12.61
CA ILE A 565 -12.77 -7.30 12.05
C ILE A 565 -13.18 -6.86 10.64
N GLU A 566 -13.41 -5.57 10.41
CA GLU A 566 -13.77 -5.07 9.07
C GLU A 566 -12.60 -5.23 8.08
N TYR A 567 -11.37 -4.90 8.50
CA TYR A 567 -10.16 -5.16 7.75
C TYR A 567 -10.08 -6.64 7.34
N ALA A 568 -10.27 -7.55 8.29
CA ALA A 568 -10.27 -8.99 8.03
C ALA A 568 -11.34 -9.37 7.00
N ARG A 569 -12.58 -8.87 7.11
CA ARG A 569 -13.63 -9.12 6.10
C ARG A 569 -13.21 -8.72 4.69
N GLU A 570 -12.44 -7.64 4.52
CA GLU A 570 -11.96 -7.19 3.22
C GLU A 570 -10.76 -7.99 2.65
N THR A 571 -10.11 -8.85 3.44
CA THR A 571 -8.94 -9.64 2.97
C THR A 571 -9.30 -10.88 2.16
N GLY A 572 -10.51 -11.41 2.30
CA GLY A 572 -11.03 -12.49 1.46
C GLY A 572 -10.78 -13.93 1.91
N PHE A 573 -10.19 -14.17 3.08
CA PHE A 573 -10.17 -15.53 3.67
C PHE A 573 -11.55 -15.92 4.22
N ASP A 574 -11.79 -17.23 4.34
CA ASP A 574 -13.05 -17.78 4.85
C ASP A 574 -13.00 -18.09 6.35
N GLU A 575 -11.81 -18.23 6.94
CA GLU A 575 -11.64 -18.56 8.35
C GLU A 575 -10.56 -17.69 9.01
N TYR A 576 -10.90 -17.15 10.19
CA TYR A 576 -10.04 -16.30 10.99
C TYR A 576 -10.02 -16.78 12.45
N TYR A 577 -8.85 -16.87 13.04
CA TYR A 577 -8.65 -17.22 14.45
C TYR A 577 -8.14 -15.99 15.21
N LEU A 578 -8.97 -15.49 16.12
CA LEU A 578 -8.64 -14.33 16.94
C LEU A 578 -7.57 -14.68 17.98
N TRP A 579 -6.55 -13.83 18.03
CA TRP A 579 -5.44 -13.90 18.96
C TRP A 579 -5.65 -12.93 20.13
N GLY A 580 -5.90 -13.45 21.34
CA GLY A 580 -6.03 -12.64 22.55
C GLY A 580 -7.35 -12.70 23.30
N ALA A 581 -8.16 -13.75 23.09
CA ALA A 581 -9.42 -13.95 23.82
C ALA A 581 -9.21 -13.97 25.35
N GLU A 582 -8.06 -14.47 25.80
CA GLU A 582 -7.69 -14.54 27.21
C GLU A 582 -7.52 -13.15 27.84
N TRP A 583 -7.01 -12.20 27.06
CA TRP A 583 -6.83 -10.81 27.51
C TRP A 583 -8.16 -10.09 27.72
N TRP A 584 -9.13 -10.29 26.82
CA TRP A 584 -10.47 -9.73 26.98
C TRP A 584 -11.18 -10.27 28.23
N TYR A 585 -11.03 -11.56 28.52
CA TYR A 585 -11.54 -12.12 29.77
C TYR A 585 -10.83 -11.54 31.01
N TRP A 586 -9.51 -11.34 30.93
CA TRP A 586 -8.77 -10.68 32.00
C TRP A 586 -9.23 -9.23 32.25
N LEU A 587 -9.49 -8.46 31.19
CA LEU A 587 -10.04 -7.11 31.29
C LEU A 587 -11.39 -7.11 32.03
N LYS A 588 -12.28 -8.03 31.67
CA LYS A 588 -13.58 -8.22 32.31
C LYS A 588 -13.45 -8.55 33.81
N GLU A 589 -12.65 -9.56 34.15
CA GLU A 589 -12.62 -10.12 35.51
C GLU A 589 -11.68 -9.38 36.49
N LYS A 590 -10.56 -8.84 36.00
CA LYS A 590 -9.52 -8.23 36.85
C LYS A 590 -9.47 -6.71 36.76
N GLN A 591 -9.88 -6.14 35.62
CA GLN A 591 -9.79 -4.69 35.38
C GLN A 591 -11.14 -3.98 35.40
N ASN A 592 -12.24 -4.71 35.63
CA ASN A 592 -13.60 -4.16 35.67
C ASN A 592 -13.97 -3.44 34.35
N LYS A 593 -13.58 -4.04 33.23
CA LYS A 593 -13.79 -3.59 31.85
C LYS A 593 -14.58 -4.64 31.06
N PRO A 594 -15.91 -4.75 31.28
CA PRO A 594 -16.74 -5.79 30.67
C PRO A 594 -17.25 -5.46 29.26
N GLU A 595 -17.05 -4.22 28.79
CA GLU A 595 -17.32 -3.78 27.41
C GLU A 595 -16.50 -4.53 26.36
#